data_AF-A0A2V9QB83-F1
#
_entry.id   AF-A0A2V9QB83-F1
#
_cell.length_a   1.000
_cell.length_b   1.000
_cell.length_c   1.000
_cell.angle_alpha   90.00
_cell.angle_beta   90.00
_cell.angle_gamma   90.00
#
_symmetry.space_group_name_H-M   'P 1'
#
loop_
_entity.id
_entity.type
_entity.pdbx_description
1 polymer ?
#
loop_
_entity_poly.entity_id
_entity_poly.type
_entity_poly.pdbx_seq_one_letter_code
_entity_poly.pdbx_strand_id
1 'polypeptide(L)'
;MSLIGRILNLQRRKKLDAEIQAELQSHIEIAVEDGIRRGLSEQEARREAILRFGNTGLVHESVADEDMFLSLNSICSDVLYAFRQLRRTPSFSLPAVLTLAIGIGASTAVFSLVQAFLLRPLPYPDANRLVVLWEQLRVLGIDRFAAPVADFVDYKNENRVFDDMGAVEDAHFVITRGARENIFGIGEPTRPRKCRCPEQCHMAEPIRI
;
A
#
# COMPACT_ATOMS: atom_id res chain seq x y z
N MET A 1 -26.79 7.44 -14.45
CA MET A 1 -26.87 8.83 -13.91
C MET A 1 -28.19 8.94 -13.17
N SER A 2 -28.16 9.05 -11.84
CA SER A 2 -29.38 9.07 -11.03
C SER A 2 -30.05 10.45 -11.12
N LEU A 3 -31.33 10.47 -11.51
CA LEU A 3 -32.18 11.67 -11.57
C LEU A 3 -32.24 12.40 -10.23
N ILE A 4 -32.07 11.67 -9.12
CA ILE A 4 -32.11 12.17 -7.75
C ILE A 4 -30.97 13.18 -7.50
N GLY A 5 -29.77 12.89 -8.02
CA GLY A 5 -28.62 13.80 -7.91
C GLY A 5 -28.82 15.10 -8.68
N ARG A 6 -29.54 15.06 -9.82
CA ARG A 6 -29.89 16.26 -10.60
C ARG A 6 -30.91 17.14 -9.89
N ILE A 7 -31.92 16.54 -9.25
CA ILE A 7 -32.99 17.27 -8.57
C ILE A 7 -32.47 18.00 -7.33
N LEU A 8 -31.64 17.33 -6.51
CA LEU A 8 -31.06 17.93 -5.31
C LEU A 8 -30.09 19.07 -5.64
N ASN A 9 -29.32 18.93 -6.72
CA ASN A 9 -28.39 19.96 -7.18
C ASN A 9 -29.13 21.23 -7.66
N LEU A 10 -30.24 21.06 -8.38
CA LEU A 10 -31.09 22.18 -8.81
C LEU A 10 -31.73 22.94 -7.63
N GLN A 11 -32.13 22.25 -6.56
CA GLN A 11 -32.76 22.88 -5.41
C GLN A 11 -31.77 23.71 -4.59
N ARG A 12 -30.53 23.22 -4.41
CA ARG A 12 -29.50 23.94 -3.67
C ARG A 12 -29.02 25.18 -4.44
N ARG A 13 -28.84 25.07 -5.76
CA ARG A 13 -28.50 26.20 -6.63
C ARG A 13 -29.56 27.30 -6.59
N LYS A 14 -30.83 26.93 -6.67
CA LYS A 14 -31.96 27.88 -6.53
C LYS A 14 -31.96 28.61 -5.20
N LYS A 15 -31.59 27.93 -4.10
CA LYS A 15 -31.53 28.55 -2.78
C LYS A 15 -30.37 29.54 -2.68
N LEU A 16 -29.20 29.18 -3.18
CA LEU A 16 -28.01 30.04 -3.19
C LEU A 16 -28.23 31.28 -4.06
N ASP A 17 -28.80 31.13 -5.26
CA ASP A 17 -29.12 32.26 -6.14
C ASP A 17 -30.11 33.22 -5.48
N ALA A 18 -31.08 32.69 -4.72
CA ALA A 18 -32.04 33.52 -3.99
C ALA A 18 -31.39 34.28 -2.82
N GLU A 19 -30.44 33.66 -2.12
CA GLU A 19 -29.71 34.27 -1.01
C GLU A 19 -28.75 35.37 -1.48
N ILE A 20 -27.98 35.12 -2.55
CA ILE A 20 -27.11 36.11 -3.18
C ILE A 20 -27.93 37.29 -3.71
N GLN A 21 -29.07 37.04 -4.36
CA GLN A 21 -29.94 38.10 -4.86
C GLN A 21 -30.51 38.96 -3.71
N ALA A 22 -30.84 38.34 -2.57
CA ALA A 22 -31.33 39.04 -1.39
C ALA A 22 -30.24 39.92 -0.76
N GLU A 23 -29.01 39.40 -0.65
CA GLU A 23 -27.86 40.17 -0.14
C GLU A 23 -27.54 41.34 -1.06
N LEU A 24 -27.49 41.12 -2.38
CA LEU A 24 -27.21 42.17 -3.36
C LEU A 24 -28.24 43.30 -3.30
N GLN A 25 -29.52 42.95 -3.16
CA GLN A 25 -30.61 43.92 -3.02
C GLN A 25 -30.44 44.78 -1.76
N SER A 26 -30.05 44.17 -0.65
CA SER A 26 -29.73 44.88 0.60
C SER A 26 -28.57 45.89 0.40
N HIS A 27 -27.53 45.51 -0.34
CA HIS A 27 -26.41 46.42 -0.61
C HIS A 27 -26.77 47.60 -1.52
N ILE A 28 -27.65 47.39 -2.49
CA ILE A 28 -28.17 48.46 -3.34
C ILE A 28 -28.95 49.47 -2.50
N GLU A 29 -29.80 49.01 -1.57
CA GLU A 29 -30.59 49.87 -0.69
C GLU A 29 -29.71 50.74 0.23
N ILE A 30 -28.67 50.15 0.83
CA ILE A 30 -27.69 50.89 1.64
C ILE A 30 -27.00 51.98 0.81
N ALA A 31 -26.61 51.67 -0.43
CA ALA A 31 -25.94 52.63 -1.30
C ALA A 31 -26.87 53.77 -1.77
N VAL A 32 -28.16 53.48 -1.95
CA VAL A 32 -29.19 54.49 -2.25
C VAL A 32 -29.34 55.45 -1.07
N GLU A 33 -29.48 54.92 0.14
CA GLU A 33 -29.63 55.73 1.34
C GLU A 33 -28.40 56.61 1.61
N ASP A 34 -27.20 56.09 1.34
CA ASP A 34 -25.96 56.85 1.41
C ASP A 34 -25.89 57.95 0.34
N GLY A 35 -26.36 57.68 -0.88
CA GLY A 35 -26.48 58.70 -1.93
C GLY A 35 -27.44 59.83 -1.55
N ILE A 36 -28.58 59.49 -0.95
CA ILE A 36 -29.55 60.47 -0.44
C ILE A 36 -28.92 61.31 0.68
N ARG A 37 -28.18 60.68 1.61
CA ARG A 37 -27.44 61.40 2.67
C ARG A 37 -26.37 62.35 2.12
N ARG A 38 -25.77 61.99 0.97
CA ARG A 38 -24.83 62.84 0.22
C ARG A 38 -25.51 63.96 -0.58
N GLY A 39 -26.85 64.06 -0.53
CA GLY A 39 -27.64 65.13 -1.15
C GLY A 39 -28.13 64.84 -2.57
N LEU A 40 -28.02 63.59 -3.04
CA LEU A 40 -28.57 63.19 -4.34
C LEU A 40 -30.09 63.03 -4.27
N SER A 41 -30.76 63.25 -5.40
CA SER A 41 -32.15 62.84 -5.54
C SER A 41 -32.28 61.32 -5.51
N GLU A 42 -33.40 60.78 -5.04
CA GLU A 42 -33.61 59.32 -4.93
C GLU A 42 -33.38 58.60 -6.27
N GLN A 43 -33.80 59.20 -7.37
CA GLN A 43 -33.64 58.62 -8.71
C GLN A 43 -32.16 58.59 -9.14
N GLU A 44 -31.38 59.61 -8.81
CA GLU A 44 -29.95 59.65 -9.11
C GLU A 44 -29.17 58.68 -8.22
N ALA A 45 -29.50 58.61 -6.92
CA ALA A 45 -28.88 57.68 -5.97
C ALA A 45 -29.12 56.21 -6.38
N ARG A 46 -30.34 55.85 -6.81
CA ARG A 46 -30.65 54.51 -7.36
C ARG A 46 -29.86 54.20 -8.62
N ARG A 47 -29.78 55.15 -9.55
CA ARG A 47 -29.02 54.97 -10.79
C ARG A 47 -27.53 54.78 -10.51
N GLU A 48 -26.96 55.56 -9.61
CA GLU A 48 -25.56 55.44 -9.18
C GLU A 48 -25.30 54.08 -8.51
N ALA A 49 -26.18 53.64 -7.60
CA ALA A 49 -26.05 52.36 -6.92
C ALA A 49 -26.06 51.19 -7.92
N ILE A 50 -27.01 51.18 -8.87
CA ILE A 50 -27.12 50.12 -9.88
C ILE A 50 -25.87 50.09 -10.79
N LEU A 51 -25.31 51.24 -11.15
CA LEU A 51 -24.08 51.32 -11.95
C LEU A 51 -22.85 50.86 -11.15
N ARG A 52 -22.78 51.19 -9.86
CA ARG A 52 -21.68 50.82 -8.96
C ARG A 52 -21.62 49.32 -8.69
N PHE A 53 -22.76 48.65 -8.57
CA PHE A 53 -22.87 47.20 -8.42
C PHE A 53 -23.04 46.47 -9.77
N GLY A 54 -22.89 47.17 -10.90
CA GLY A 54 -23.14 46.64 -12.23
C GLY A 54 -22.26 45.46 -12.65
N ASN A 55 -22.91 44.53 -13.38
CA ASN A 55 -22.44 43.24 -13.94
C ASN A 55 -22.08 42.12 -12.94
N THR A 56 -22.97 41.87 -11.98
CA THR A 56 -22.91 40.74 -11.03
C THR A 56 -23.12 39.37 -11.67
N GLY A 57 -23.63 39.31 -12.91
CA GLY A 57 -23.80 38.06 -13.66
C GLY A 57 -22.49 37.32 -13.93
N LEU A 58 -21.36 38.02 -13.98
CA LEU A 58 -20.03 37.41 -14.15
C LEU A 58 -19.43 36.87 -12.84
N VAL A 59 -19.84 37.39 -11.68
CA VAL A 59 -19.36 36.92 -10.37
C VAL A 59 -20.03 35.58 -10.00
N HIS A 60 -21.25 35.33 -10.48
CA HIS A 60 -21.95 34.05 -10.32
C HIS A 60 -21.21 32.86 -10.96
N GLU A 61 -20.35 33.09 -11.96
CA GLU A 61 -19.63 32.01 -12.65
C GLU A 61 -18.42 31.51 -11.87
N SER A 62 -17.82 32.35 -11.00
CA SER A 62 -16.55 32.02 -10.31
C SER A 62 -16.72 31.38 -8.92
N VAL A 63 -17.91 31.47 -8.31
CA VAL A 63 -18.15 30.97 -6.93
C VAL A 63 -18.76 29.56 -6.90
N ALA A 64 -19.15 29.03 -8.07
CA ALA A 64 -19.68 27.68 -8.17
C ALA A 64 -18.63 26.57 -7.94
N ASP A 65 -17.34 26.90 -7.94
CA ASP A 65 -16.23 25.93 -7.82
C ASP A 65 -15.89 25.53 -6.38
N GLU A 66 -16.43 26.19 -5.35
CA GLU A 66 -16.07 25.94 -3.94
C GLU A 66 -17.06 25.06 -3.16
N ASP A 67 -17.94 24.31 -3.83
CA ASP A 67 -18.90 23.43 -3.16
C ASP A 67 -18.36 21.98 -3.11
N MET A 68 -17.81 21.57 -1.96
CA MET A 68 -17.19 20.24 -1.73
C MET A 68 -18.09 19.05 -2.18
N PHE A 69 -19.41 19.18 -2.05
CA PHE A 69 -20.36 18.14 -2.45
C PHE A 69 -20.65 18.11 -3.97
N LEU A 70 -20.48 19.25 -4.66
CA LEU A 70 -20.51 19.33 -6.12
C LEU A 70 -19.20 18.78 -6.72
N SER A 71 -18.07 19.04 -6.05
CA SER A 71 -16.77 18.48 -6.41
C SER A 71 -16.78 16.94 -6.44
N LEU A 72 -17.36 16.28 -5.42
CA LEU A 72 -17.46 14.80 -5.42
C LEU A 72 -18.29 14.25 -6.58
N ASN A 73 -19.40 14.89 -6.93
CA ASN A 73 -20.21 14.48 -8.09
C ASN A 73 -19.49 14.72 -9.42
N SER A 74 -18.73 15.83 -9.52
CA SER A 74 -17.88 16.13 -10.67
C SER A 74 -16.80 15.06 -10.83
N ILE A 75 -16.06 14.76 -9.76
CA ILE A 75 -15.02 13.73 -9.75
C ILE A 75 -15.60 12.35 -10.13
N CYS A 76 -16.76 11.97 -9.60
CA CYS A 76 -17.40 10.71 -10.00
C CYS A 76 -17.79 10.70 -11.49
N SER A 77 -18.29 11.82 -12.02
CA SER A 77 -18.60 11.94 -13.44
C SER A 77 -17.34 11.82 -14.30
N ASP A 78 -16.26 12.48 -13.89
CA ASP A 78 -14.98 12.47 -14.59
C ASP A 78 -14.34 11.08 -14.56
N VAL A 79 -14.41 10.36 -13.44
CA VAL A 79 -13.92 8.98 -13.32
C VAL A 79 -14.73 8.04 -14.22
N LEU A 80 -16.07 8.16 -14.24
CA LEU A 80 -16.91 7.36 -15.12
C LEU A 80 -16.64 7.66 -16.60
N TYR A 81 -16.40 8.93 -16.92
CA TYR A 81 -16.03 9.37 -18.25
C TYR A 81 -14.66 8.82 -18.67
N ALA A 82 -13.65 8.95 -17.81
CA ALA A 82 -12.32 8.39 -18.03
C ALA A 82 -12.36 6.87 -18.23
N PHE A 83 -13.13 6.14 -17.41
CA PHE A 83 -13.31 4.70 -17.58
C PHE A 83 -13.97 4.35 -18.93
N ARG A 84 -14.97 5.13 -19.36
CA ARG A 84 -15.60 4.96 -20.68
C ARG A 84 -14.61 5.24 -21.81
N GLN A 85 -13.72 6.20 -21.63
CA GLN A 85 -12.65 6.53 -22.58
C GLN A 85 -11.61 5.40 -22.66
N LEU A 86 -11.15 4.87 -21.53
CA LEU A 86 -10.26 3.71 -21.47
C LEU A 86 -10.84 2.49 -22.22
N ARG A 87 -12.16 2.26 -22.10
CA ARG A 87 -12.83 1.17 -22.83
C ARG A 87 -12.98 1.43 -24.32
N ARG A 88 -12.98 2.69 -24.77
CA ARG A 88 -13.06 3.07 -26.19
C ARG A 88 -11.72 2.96 -26.91
N THR A 89 -10.61 3.07 -26.21
CA THR A 89 -9.25 3.01 -26.78
C THR A 89 -8.43 1.85 -26.18
N PRO A 90 -8.85 0.59 -26.40
CA PRO A 90 -8.25 -0.58 -25.73
C PRO A 90 -6.79 -0.81 -26.11
N SER A 91 -6.34 -0.39 -27.30
CA SER A 91 -4.98 -0.60 -27.78
C SER A 91 -3.91 0.02 -26.87
N PHE A 92 -4.21 1.16 -26.24
CA PHE A 92 -3.30 1.83 -25.31
C PHE A 92 -3.59 1.48 -23.85
N SER A 93 -4.87 1.40 -23.48
CA SER A 93 -5.27 1.22 -22.08
C SER A 93 -4.96 -0.17 -21.55
N LEU A 94 -5.04 -1.21 -22.39
CA LEU A 94 -4.87 -2.60 -21.97
C LEU A 94 -3.42 -2.94 -21.54
N PRO A 95 -2.37 -2.62 -22.32
CA PRO A 95 -0.99 -2.82 -21.86
C PRO A 95 -0.63 -1.96 -20.64
N ALA A 96 -1.15 -0.73 -20.54
CA ALA A 96 -0.94 0.12 -19.37
C ALA A 96 -1.54 -0.50 -18.08
N VAL A 97 -2.79 -0.98 -18.16
CA VAL A 97 -3.46 -1.66 -17.04
C VAL A 97 -2.75 -2.97 -16.67
N LEU A 98 -2.31 -3.76 -17.65
CA LEU A 98 -1.57 -4.99 -17.38
C LEU A 98 -0.24 -4.72 -16.68
N THR A 99 0.52 -3.73 -17.14
CA THR A 99 1.81 -3.35 -16.54
C THR A 99 1.61 -2.90 -15.10
N LEU A 100 0.59 -2.07 -14.86
CA LEU A 100 0.24 -1.61 -13.53
C LEU A 100 -0.19 -2.77 -12.62
N ALA A 101 -1.04 -3.68 -13.12
CA ALA A 101 -1.50 -4.84 -12.38
C ALA A 101 -0.35 -5.78 -12.00
N ILE A 102 0.61 -5.99 -12.91
CA ILE A 102 1.81 -6.79 -12.64
C ILE A 102 2.67 -6.12 -11.56
N GLY A 103 2.91 -4.81 -11.65
CA GLY A 103 3.72 -4.10 -10.65
C GLY A 103 3.12 -4.17 -9.24
N ILE A 104 1.80 -3.96 -9.13
CA ILE A 104 1.08 -4.05 -7.86
C ILE A 104 1.08 -5.49 -7.33
N GLY A 105 0.78 -6.47 -8.19
CA GLY A 105 0.74 -7.88 -7.85
C GLY A 105 2.10 -8.42 -7.40
N ALA A 106 3.17 -8.06 -8.12
CA ALA A 106 4.54 -8.47 -7.79
C ALA A 106 4.98 -7.90 -6.44
N SER A 107 4.74 -6.61 -6.20
CA SER A 107 5.08 -5.97 -4.92
C SER A 107 4.31 -6.61 -3.75
N THR A 108 3.03 -6.89 -3.95
CA THR A 108 2.17 -7.54 -2.95
C THR A 108 2.60 -9.00 -2.69
N ALA A 109 2.99 -9.74 -3.73
CA ALA A 109 3.43 -11.12 -3.62
C ALA A 109 4.74 -11.23 -2.83
N VAL A 110 5.73 -10.38 -3.12
CA VAL A 110 6.99 -10.32 -2.38
C VAL A 110 6.72 -10.02 -0.90
N PHE A 111 5.90 -9.00 -0.61
CA PHE A 111 5.56 -8.66 0.77
C PHE A 111 4.82 -9.79 1.49
N SER A 112 3.91 -10.49 0.79
CA SER A 112 3.18 -11.63 1.35
C SER A 112 4.09 -12.81 1.66
N LEU A 113 5.08 -13.10 0.79
CA LEU A 113 6.09 -14.12 1.04
C LEU A 113 6.95 -13.75 2.26
N VAL A 114 7.40 -12.50 2.33
CA VAL A 114 8.13 -11.99 3.49
C VAL A 114 7.29 -12.13 4.77
N GLN A 115 6.03 -11.72 4.73
CA GLN A 115 5.14 -11.84 5.87
C GLN A 115 4.94 -13.32 6.29
N ALA A 116 4.80 -14.22 5.33
CA ALA A 116 4.54 -15.63 5.58
C ALA A 116 5.77 -16.38 6.12
N PHE A 117 6.98 -16.01 5.68
CA PHE A 117 8.22 -16.71 6.04
C PHE A 117 9.05 -16.02 7.13
N LEU A 118 9.08 -14.69 7.17
CA LEU A 118 9.89 -13.93 8.13
C LEU A 118 9.08 -13.44 9.33
N LEU A 119 7.80 -13.13 9.17
CA LEU A 119 6.99 -12.46 10.20
C LEU A 119 5.91 -13.32 10.84
N ARG A 120 5.58 -14.50 10.29
CA ARG A 120 4.93 -15.52 11.09
C ARG A 120 5.99 -16.08 12.04
N PRO A 121 5.80 -15.96 13.38
CA PRO A 121 6.73 -16.58 14.31
C PRO A 121 6.80 -18.05 13.92
N LEU A 122 8.01 -18.56 13.70
CA LEU A 122 8.22 -19.99 13.47
C LEU A 122 7.43 -20.72 14.55
N PRO A 123 6.67 -21.79 14.22
CA PRO A 123 5.76 -22.47 15.15
C PRO A 123 6.56 -23.29 16.20
N TYR A 124 7.57 -22.69 16.80
CA TYR A 124 8.27 -23.17 17.97
C TYR A 124 7.49 -22.69 19.20
N PRO A 125 6.97 -23.62 20.01
CA PRO A 125 6.54 -23.30 21.36
C PRO A 125 7.67 -22.54 22.07
N ASP A 126 7.36 -21.44 22.75
CA ASP A 126 8.34 -20.64 23.49
C ASP A 126 9.55 -20.14 22.66
N ALA A 127 9.34 -19.54 21.49
CA ALA A 127 10.41 -18.99 20.64
C ALA A 127 11.44 -18.11 21.36
N ASN A 128 11.09 -17.49 22.50
CA ASN A 128 12.01 -16.70 23.33
C ASN A 128 13.08 -17.54 24.07
N ARG A 129 12.93 -18.86 24.13
CA ARG A 129 13.88 -19.80 24.76
C ARG A 129 14.89 -20.38 23.76
N LEU A 130 14.76 -20.07 22.48
CA LEU A 130 15.69 -20.51 21.44
C LEU A 130 17.01 -19.72 21.53
N VAL A 131 18.12 -20.45 21.56
CA VAL A 131 19.47 -19.88 21.52
C VAL A 131 20.29 -20.58 20.43
N VAL A 132 21.24 -19.86 19.85
CA VAL A 132 22.18 -20.41 18.87
C VAL A 132 23.53 -20.61 19.56
N LEU A 133 24.02 -21.85 19.56
CA LEU A 133 25.34 -22.19 20.07
C LEU A 133 26.39 -21.84 19.00
N TRP A 134 27.38 -21.05 19.39
CA TRP A 134 28.52 -20.69 18.54
C TRP A 134 29.81 -21.14 19.22
N GLU A 135 30.76 -21.61 18.43
CA GLU A 135 32.12 -21.88 18.88
C GLU A 135 33.02 -20.65 18.69
N GLN A 136 34.07 -20.58 19.50
CA GLN A 136 35.08 -19.54 19.40
C GLN A 136 36.38 -20.11 18.84
N LEU A 137 36.73 -19.70 17.62
CA LEU A 137 38.00 -20.03 17.00
C LEU A 137 39.04 -18.98 17.38
N ARG A 138 39.61 -19.13 18.58
CA ARG A 138 40.55 -18.17 19.19
C ARG A 138 41.76 -17.84 18.32
N VAL A 139 42.26 -18.81 17.56
CA VAL A 139 43.45 -18.65 16.69
C VAL A 139 43.21 -17.61 15.58
N LEU A 140 41.98 -17.50 15.09
CA LEU A 140 41.60 -16.52 14.08
C LEU A 140 40.86 -15.31 14.65
N GLY A 141 40.67 -15.25 15.98
CA GLY A 141 39.90 -14.19 16.63
C GLY A 141 38.42 -14.17 16.23
N ILE A 142 37.85 -15.33 15.87
CA ILE A 142 36.44 -15.45 15.46
C ILE A 142 35.62 -15.95 16.65
N ASP A 143 34.71 -15.10 17.14
CA ASP A 143 33.89 -15.41 18.33
C ASP A 143 32.56 -16.11 18.00
N ARG A 144 32.18 -16.16 16.72
CA ARG A 144 30.97 -16.83 16.26
C ARG A 144 31.28 -17.73 15.07
N PHE A 145 31.80 -18.91 15.37
CA PHE A 145 32.07 -19.95 14.40
C PHE A 145 30.98 -21.03 14.50
N ALA A 146 30.49 -21.51 13.36
CA ALA A 146 29.54 -22.61 13.35
C ALA A 146 30.24 -23.87 13.88
N ALA A 147 29.63 -24.55 14.84
CA ALA A 147 30.17 -25.79 15.37
C ALA A 147 30.29 -26.83 14.24
N PRO A 148 31.43 -27.52 14.10
CA PRO A 148 31.56 -28.66 13.21
C PRO A 148 30.48 -29.71 13.47
N VAL A 149 29.98 -30.36 12.41
CA VAL A 149 28.92 -31.37 12.53
C VAL A 149 29.33 -32.55 13.42
N ALA A 150 30.63 -32.86 13.47
CA ALA A 150 31.15 -33.89 14.36
C ALA A 150 30.91 -33.54 15.84
N ASP A 151 31.15 -32.28 16.21
CA ASP A 151 31.04 -31.81 17.59
C ASP A 151 29.57 -31.69 18.04
N PHE A 152 28.63 -31.54 17.10
CA PHE A 152 27.20 -31.58 17.41
C PHE A 152 26.77 -32.87 18.11
N VAL A 153 27.35 -34.02 17.72
CA VAL A 153 27.02 -35.32 18.34
C VAL A 153 27.46 -35.32 19.80
N ASP A 154 28.65 -34.80 20.07
CA ASP A 154 29.21 -34.72 21.42
C ASP A 154 28.42 -33.72 22.27
N TYR A 155 28.11 -32.53 21.73
CA TYR A 155 27.24 -31.57 22.40
C TYR A 155 25.88 -32.18 22.74
N LYS A 156 25.25 -32.91 21.82
CA LYS A 156 23.96 -33.56 22.08
C LYS A 156 24.04 -34.62 23.18
N ASN A 157 25.11 -35.41 23.20
CA ASN A 157 25.29 -36.48 24.18
C ASN A 157 25.63 -35.94 25.58
N GLU A 158 26.37 -34.84 25.66
CA GLU A 158 26.80 -34.23 26.92
C GLU A 158 25.86 -33.12 27.42
N ASN A 159 24.79 -32.82 26.67
CA ASN A 159 23.85 -31.77 27.00
C ASN A 159 23.14 -32.03 28.35
N ARG A 160 23.11 -30.99 29.19
CA ARG A 160 22.36 -30.97 30.46
C ARG A 160 21.55 -29.69 30.67
N VAL A 161 21.66 -28.73 29.75
CA VAL A 161 21.17 -27.36 29.93
C VAL A 161 19.99 -27.06 29.01
N PHE A 162 19.98 -27.63 27.81
CA PHE A 162 18.91 -27.44 26.82
C PHE A 162 17.97 -28.64 26.78
N ASP A 163 16.66 -28.39 26.59
CA ASP A 163 15.65 -29.45 26.50
C ASP A 163 15.84 -30.32 25.24
N ASP A 164 16.24 -29.72 24.11
CA ASP A 164 16.63 -30.40 22.88
C ASP A 164 17.65 -29.57 22.08
N MET A 165 18.37 -30.21 21.15
CA MET A 165 19.32 -29.55 20.25
C MET A 165 19.22 -30.07 18.82
N GLY A 166 19.21 -29.11 17.88
CA GLY A 166 19.25 -29.34 16.44
C GLY A 166 20.48 -28.68 15.81
N ALA A 167 20.96 -29.25 14.71
CA ALA A 167 22.02 -28.68 13.88
C ALA A 167 21.43 -28.16 12.57
N VAL A 168 21.94 -27.02 12.12
CA VAL A 168 21.67 -26.46 10.79
C VAL A 168 23.01 -26.28 10.10
N GLU A 169 23.13 -26.83 8.90
CA GLU A 169 24.32 -26.70 8.05
C GLU A 169 23.91 -26.06 6.73
N ASP A 170 24.61 -25.01 6.33
CA ASP A 170 24.46 -24.40 5.00
C ASP A 170 25.19 -25.28 3.97
N ALA A 171 24.47 -26.24 3.41
CA ALA A 171 25.01 -27.08 2.34
C ALA A 171 25.03 -26.33 1.00
N HIS A 172 26.23 -25.99 0.53
CA HIS A 172 26.41 -25.48 -0.83
C HIS A 172 26.61 -26.63 -1.82
N PHE A 173 25.60 -26.91 -2.63
CA PHE A 173 25.71 -27.85 -3.74
C PHE A 173 26.13 -27.12 -5.02
N VAL A 174 27.30 -27.45 -5.56
CA VAL A 174 27.66 -27.04 -6.92
C VAL A 174 26.97 -27.99 -7.90
N ILE A 175 25.91 -27.50 -8.56
CA ILE A 175 25.18 -28.29 -9.56
C ILE A 175 25.89 -28.14 -10.91
N THR A 176 27.01 -28.85 -11.09
CA THR A 176 27.66 -28.96 -12.40
C THR A 176 27.10 -30.17 -13.14
N ARG A 177 26.63 -29.98 -14.37
CA ARG A 177 26.29 -31.10 -15.26
C ARG A 177 27.58 -31.83 -15.64
N GLY A 178 27.89 -32.91 -14.93
CA GLY A 178 28.80 -33.95 -15.42
C GLY A 178 30.27 -33.89 -15.01
N ALA A 179 30.67 -33.18 -13.96
CA ALA A 179 32.03 -33.30 -13.42
C ALA A 179 31.99 -33.93 -12.02
N ARG A 180 32.60 -35.11 -11.89
CA ARG A 180 32.96 -35.68 -10.58
C ARG A 180 34.15 -34.89 -10.07
N GLU A 181 33.88 -33.89 -9.24
CA GLU A 181 34.93 -33.23 -8.49
C GLU A 181 34.68 -33.47 -7.01
N ASN A 182 35.71 -33.99 -6.35
CA ASN A 182 35.65 -34.35 -4.95
C ASN A 182 35.30 -33.10 -4.14
N ILE A 183 34.14 -33.14 -3.49
CA ILE A 183 33.80 -32.17 -2.45
C ILE A 183 34.85 -32.38 -1.35
N PHE A 184 35.60 -31.33 -1.04
CA PHE A 184 36.59 -31.32 0.02
C PHE A 184 35.86 -31.41 1.37
N GLY A 185 35.41 -32.61 1.73
CA GLY A 185 35.01 -32.96 3.08
C GLY A 185 36.24 -33.49 3.82
N ILE A 186 36.57 -32.86 4.95
CA ILE A 186 37.59 -33.39 5.86
C ILE A 186 36.94 -34.54 6.64
N GLY A 187 36.86 -35.70 6.01
CA GLY A 187 36.29 -36.93 6.57
C GLY A 187 36.58 -38.09 5.65
N GLU A 188 36.94 -39.25 6.20
CA GLU A 188 37.25 -40.42 5.38
C GLU A 188 36.10 -40.72 4.41
N PRO A 189 36.39 -41.02 3.13
CA PRO A 189 35.37 -41.35 2.14
C PRO A 189 34.71 -42.68 2.52
N THR A 190 33.65 -42.62 3.32
CA THR A 190 32.79 -43.77 3.55
C THR A 190 32.05 -44.06 2.25
N ARG A 191 32.16 -45.32 1.78
CA ARG A 191 31.50 -45.76 0.54
C ARG A 191 30.02 -45.38 0.58
N PRO A 192 29.46 -44.77 -0.48
CA PRO A 192 28.02 -44.59 -0.56
C PRO A 192 27.38 -45.98 -0.55
N ARG A 193 26.76 -46.36 0.58
CA ARG A 193 25.83 -47.50 0.57
C ARG A 193 24.75 -47.11 -0.43
N LYS A 194 24.42 -48.02 -1.35
CA LYS A 194 23.26 -47.86 -2.24
C LYS A 194 22.04 -47.59 -1.36
N CYS A 195 21.66 -46.33 -1.21
CA CYS A 195 20.36 -45.95 -0.68
C CYS A 195 19.35 -46.38 -1.74
N ARG A 196 18.78 -47.56 -1.54
CA ARG A 196 17.57 -47.99 -2.25
C ARG A 196 16.45 -47.16 -1.62
N CYS A 197 15.96 -46.13 -2.31
CA CYS A 197 14.73 -45.46 -1.88
C CYS A 197 13.64 -46.53 -1.71
N PRO A 198 13.09 -46.74 -0.52
CA PRO A 198 11.78 -47.36 -0.40
C PRO A 198 10.75 -46.30 -0.79
N GLU A 199 9.76 -46.67 -1.59
CA GLU A 199 8.70 -45.81 -2.13
C GLU A 199 7.71 -45.24 -1.07
N GLN A 200 8.15 -45.00 0.15
CA GLN A 200 7.32 -44.52 1.25
C GLN A 200 8.04 -43.40 2.01
N CYS A 201 8.06 -42.20 1.41
CA CYS A 201 8.09 -40.98 2.21
C CYS A 201 6.73 -40.87 2.91
N HIS A 202 6.60 -41.52 4.06
CA HIS A 202 5.59 -41.10 5.02
C HIS A 202 5.96 -39.69 5.48
N MET A 203 4.99 -38.78 5.35
CA MET A 203 4.99 -37.48 5.99
C MET A 203 5.48 -37.65 7.43
N ALA A 204 6.64 -37.09 7.72
CA ALA A 204 7.17 -37.06 9.08
C ALA A 204 6.11 -36.42 9.97
N GLU A 205 5.63 -37.17 10.96
CA GLU A 205 4.79 -36.62 12.02
C GLU A 205 5.51 -35.43 12.67
N PRO A 206 4.76 -34.40 13.09
CA PRO A 206 5.33 -33.29 13.82
C PRO A 206 5.97 -33.84 15.09
N ILE A 207 7.27 -33.63 15.23
CA ILE A 207 8.03 -33.92 16.44
C ILE A 207 7.34 -33.15 17.57
N ARG A 208 6.62 -33.88 18.44
CA ARG A 208 6.18 -33.33 19.72
C ARG A 208 7.40 -33.31 20.64
N ILE A 209 7.82 -32.12 21.01
CA ILE A 209 8.70 -31.85 22.15
C ILE A 209 7.81 -31.18 23.20
#